data_AF-A0A6G3TBS1-F1
#
_entry.id   AF-A0A6G3TBS1-F1
#
_cell.length_a   1.000
_cell.length_b   1.000
_cell.length_c   1.000
_cell.angle_alpha   90.00
_cell.angle_beta   90.00
_cell.angle_gamma   90.00
#
_symmetry.space_group_name_H-M   'P 1'
#
loop_
_entity.id
_entity.type
_entity.pdbx_description
1 polymer ?
#
loop_
_entity_poly.entity_id
_entity_poly.type
_entity_poly.pdbx_seq_one_letter_code
_entity_poly.pdbx_strand_id
1 'polypeptide(L)'
;MEKAQERAGTGGRDARSGTALELLVHGVGGTTPTEMLDDPRTVRITGDHVAAVFRRTEDADAESRPEDYRGRPVPEAYVWCNLTSGNGTRALWLLLLPFMVVNIAHWMRPAAHGRIRTVRLYGLLLRLAGLTLTVLLVAAACEVALDLVAWQCAGTRACAERHSWLGFLSPALSEGGWWSTPGRRLVLAAAVPAALTGLLWYLSLRTWRAYESQQPMDREADAEEDPRRAALSRPGFWYGRRLVARLRAAHTAAGLLT
;
A
#
# COMPACT_ATOMS: atom_id res chain seq x y z
N MET A 1 19.60 -49.52 -27.05
CA MET A 1 18.70 -48.85 -28.01
C MET A 1 17.42 -49.65 -28.07
N GLU A 2 16.31 -48.96 -27.80
CA GLU A 2 14.96 -49.28 -28.27
C GLU A 2 14.30 -50.59 -27.77
N LYS A 3 13.38 -50.45 -26.80
CA LYS A 3 12.03 -51.05 -26.88
C LYS A 3 11.09 -50.52 -25.81
N ALA A 4 10.03 -49.87 -26.32
CA ALA A 4 8.63 -50.00 -25.92
C ALA A 4 8.24 -49.62 -24.48
N GLN A 5 8.25 -48.31 -24.29
CA GLN A 5 7.13 -47.48 -23.82
C GLN A 5 5.73 -48.06 -24.10
N GLU A 6 5.15 -48.78 -23.12
CA GLU A 6 3.71 -49.00 -23.04
C GLU A 6 3.30 -49.40 -21.62
N ARG A 7 2.65 -48.47 -20.89
CA ARG A 7 1.67 -48.75 -19.85
C ARG A 7 0.94 -47.46 -19.52
N ALA A 8 -0.18 -47.29 -20.21
CA ALA A 8 -1.22 -46.34 -19.88
C ALA A 8 -1.93 -46.76 -18.58
N GLY A 9 -2.32 -45.75 -17.80
CA GLY A 9 -3.54 -45.77 -17.01
C GLY A 9 -3.39 -46.15 -15.54
N THR A 10 -3.49 -45.18 -14.65
CA THR A 10 -4.53 -45.17 -13.61
C THR A 10 -4.80 -43.72 -13.18
N GLY A 11 -6.06 -43.33 -13.21
CA GLY A 11 -6.53 -41.96 -13.05
C GLY A 11 -6.17 -41.34 -11.70
N GLY A 12 -5.55 -40.16 -11.77
CA GLY A 12 -5.52 -39.21 -10.67
C GLY A 12 -6.75 -38.32 -10.75
N ARG A 13 -7.62 -38.46 -9.75
CA ARG A 13 -8.87 -37.72 -9.52
C ARG A 13 -8.84 -36.27 -9.99
N ASP A 14 -9.93 -35.89 -10.67
CA ASP A 14 -10.44 -34.53 -10.85
C ASP A 14 -10.41 -33.75 -9.52
N ALA A 15 -9.27 -33.13 -9.21
CA ALA A 15 -9.24 -31.96 -8.37
C ALA A 15 -9.74 -30.82 -9.27
N ARG A 16 -11.04 -30.48 -9.17
CA ARG A 16 -11.73 -29.40 -9.91
C ARG A 16 -10.73 -28.41 -10.52
N SER A 17 -10.31 -28.69 -11.76
CA SER A 17 -9.21 -27.97 -12.38
C SER A 17 -9.74 -26.59 -12.74
N GLY A 18 -9.50 -25.60 -11.88
CA GLY A 18 -9.71 -24.22 -12.26
C GLY A 18 -8.97 -23.94 -13.57
N THR A 19 -9.56 -23.09 -14.41
CA THR A 19 -8.94 -22.66 -15.66
C THR A 19 -7.53 -22.16 -15.38
N ALA A 20 -6.52 -22.74 -16.03
CA ALA A 20 -5.13 -22.30 -15.88
C ALA A 20 -5.00 -20.88 -16.43
N LEU A 21 -4.26 -20.01 -15.73
CA LEU A 21 -4.04 -18.62 -16.14
C LEU A 21 -2.56 -18.41 -16.50
N GLU A 22 -2.30 -17.66 -17.56
CA GLU A 22 -0.98 -17.19 -17.95
C GLU A 22 -0.90 -15.68 -17.74
N LEU A 23 -0.07 -15.23 -16.80
CA LEU A 23 0.09 -13.81 -16.52
C LEU A 23 1.22 -13.21 -17.36
N LEU A 24 0.86 -12.44 -18.37
CA LEU A 24 1.77 -11.65 -19.19
C LEU A 24 2.09 -10.34 -18.45
N VAL A 25 3.37 -10.03 -18.29
CA VAL A 25 3.85 -8.83 -17.61
C VAL A 25 4.82 -8.09 -18.51
N HIS A 26 4.50 -6.85 -18.87
CA HIS A 26 5.38 -6.03 -19.69
C HIS A 26 6.60 -5.51 -18.90
N GLY A 27 7.71 -5.27 -19.62
CA GLY A 27 8.88 -4.57 -19.07
C GLY A 27 8.63 -3.08 -18.84
N VAL A 28 9.68 -2.25 -18.73
CA VAL A 28 9.52 -0.82 -18.40
C VAL A 28 8.90 0.01 -19.55
N GLY A 29 8.79 -0.55 -20.76
CA GLY A 29 8.36 0.15 -21.97
C GLY A 29 6.87 0.52 -22.07
N GLY A 30 6.04 0.10 -21.11
CA GLY A 30 4.63 0.49 -21.06
C GLY A 30 3.76 -0.07 -22.19
N THR A 31 4.02 -1.32 -22.60
CA THR A 31 3.24 -2.05 -23.60
C THR A 31 1.75 -2.10 -23.24
N THR A 32 0.90 -1.92 -24.24
CA THR A 32 -0.56 -1.90 -24.06
C THR A 32 -1.14 -3.31 -23.89
N PRO A 33 -2.34 -3.47 -23.27
CA PRO A 33 -3.01 -4.77 -23.20
C PRO A 33 -3.21 -5.41 -24.57
N THR A 34 -3.52 -4.60 -25.59
CA THR A 34 -3.76 -5.06 -26.97
C THR A 34 -2.51 -5.65 -27.60
N GLU A 35 -1.35 -5.03 -27.39
CA GLU A 35 -0.07 -5.56 -27.86
C GLU A 35 0.36 -6.81 -27.08
N MET A 36 0.11 -6.84 -25.76
CA MET A 36 0.46 -8.00 -24.93
C MET A 36 -0.38 -9.23 -25.28
N LEU A 37 -1.66 -9.04 -25.59
CA LEU A 37 -2.62 -10.11 -25.88
C LEU A 37 -2.75 -10.41 -27.38
N ASP A 38 -2.05 -9.64 -28.24
CA ASP A 38 -2.18 -9.67 -29.69
C ASP A 38 -3.65 -9.62 -30.17
N ASP A 39 -4.47 -8.81 -29.50
CA ASP A 39 -5.91 -8.69 -29.78
C ASP A 39 -6.39 -7.24 -29.58
N PRO A 40 -7.05 -6.63 -30.60
CA PRO A 40 -7.57 -5.27 -30.49
C PRO A 40 -8.73 -5.13 -29.49
N ARG A 41 -9.40 -6.22 -29.10
CA ARG A 41 -10.58 -6.24 -28.24
C ARG A 41 -10.22 -6.78 -26.87
N THR A 42 -9.69 -5.90 -26.01
CA THR A 42 -9.37 -6.25 -24.62
C THR A 42 -10.39 -5.67 -23.65
N VAL A 43 -10.60 -6.36 -22.53
CA VAL A 43 -11.49 -5.96 -21.44
C VAL A 43 -10.74 -6.03 -20.11
N ARG A 44 -10.96 -5.04 -19.24
CA ARG A 44 -10.39 -5.02 -17.88
C ARG A 44 -11.19 -5.97 -16.99
N ILE A 45 -10.53 -6.98 -16.45
CA ILE A 45 -11.13 -7.97 -15.54
C ILE A 45 -11.07 -7.48 -14.09
N THR A 46 -9.92 -6.94 -13.67
CA THR A 46 -9.73 -6.43 -12.31
C THR A 46 -8.71 -5.29 -12.27
N GLY A 47 -8.68 -4.58 -11.14
CA GLY A 47 -7.84 -3.39 -10.93
C GLY A 47 -8.51 -2.09 -11.40
N ASP A 48 -7.70 -1.07 -11.60
CA ASP A 48 -8.15 0.30 -11.87
C ASP A 48 -7.46 0.90 -13.09
N HIS A 49 -7.31 2.22 -13.15
CA HIS A 49 -6.63 2.91 -14.25
C HIS A 49 -5.11 3.03 -14.01
N VAL A 50 -4.63 2.70 -12.81
CA VAL A 50 -3.23 2.77 -12.40
C VAL A 50 -2.55 1.41 -12.62
N ALA A 51 -3.19 0.33 -12.19
CA ALA A 51 -2.74 -1.02 -12.47
C ALA A 51 -3.94 -1.95 -12.61
N ALA A 52 -3.94 -2.78 -13.65
CA ALA A 52 -5.08 -3.63 -13.98
C ALA A 52 -4.67 -4.88 -14.75
N VAL A 53 -5.54 -5.90 -14.65
CA VAL A 53 -5.46 -7.13 -15.42
C VAL A 53 -6.50 -7.08 -16.53
N PHE A 54 -6.05 -7.36 -17.74
CA PHE A 54 -6.87 -7.39 -18.94
C PHE A 54 -6.89 -8.78 -19.55
N ARG A 55 -7.99 -9.12 -20.20
CA ARG A 55 -8.12 -10.30 -21.06
C ARG A 55 -8.62 -9.90 -22.43
N ARG A 56 -8.51 -10.82 -23.38
CA ARG A 56 -9.27 -10.74 -24.64
C ARG A 56 -10.75 -10.82 -24.32
N THR A 57 -11.56 -10.15 -25.12
CA THR A 57 -13.03 -10.10 -24.88
C THR A 57 -13.66 -11.50 -24.95
N GLU A 58 -13.10 -12.40 -25.76
CA GLU A 58 -13.54 -13.80 -25.88
C GLU A 58 -13.23 -14.66 -24.63
N ASP A 59 -12.25 -14.25 -23.83
CA ASP A 59 -11.77 -14.94 -22.63
C ASP A 59 -12.32 -14.32 -21.34
N ALA A 60 -13.25 -13.37 -21.45
CA ALA A 60 -13.76 -12.60 -20.31
C ALA A 60 -14.48 -13.47 -19.27
N ASP A 61 -15.11 -14.56 -19.71
CA ASP A 61 -15.89 -15.50 -18.92
C ASP A 61 -15.25 -16.90 -18.83
N ALA A 62 -13.94 -17.01 -19.05
CA ALA A 62 -13.23 -18.28 -19.16
C ALA A 62 -13.39 -19.20 -17.92
N GLU A 63 -13.61 -18.65 -16.73
CA GLU A 63 -13.91 -19.41 -15.52
C GLU A 63 -15.31 -20.05 -15.52
N SER A 64 -16.25 -19.49 -16.29
CA SER A 64 -17.59 -20.04 -16.48
C SER A 64 -17.63 -21.15 -17.54
N ARG A 65 -16.57 -21.26 -18.35
CA ARG A 65 -16.42 -22.24 -19.43
C ARG A 65 -15.08 -22.99 -19.34
N PRO A 66 -14.76 -23.66 -18.22
CA PRO A 66 -13.45 -24.28 -18.01
C PRO A 66 -13.11 -25.38 -19.03
N GLU A 67 -14.15 -26.01 -19.60
CA GLU A 67 -14.06 -27.03 -20.63
C GLU A 67 -13.39 -26.52 -21.92
N ASP A 68 -13.67 -25.28 -22.32
CA ASP A 68 -13.14 -24.64 -23.55
C ASP A 68 -11.62 -24.38 -23.45
N TYR A 69 -11.08 -24.42 -22.23
CA TYR A 69 -9.68 -24.12 -21.92
C TYR A 69 -8.92 -25.32 -21.36
N ARG A 70 -9.45 -26.54 -21.52
CA ARG A 70 -8.72 -27.75 -21.13
C ARG A 70 -7.38 -27.85 -21.87
N GLY A 71 -6.29 -27.88 -21.11
CA GLY A 71 -4.94 -28.00 -21.65
C GLY A 71 -4.34 -26.72 -22.25
N ARG A 72 -5.03 -25.57 -22.15
CA ARG A 72 -4.50 -24.25 -22.56
C ARG A 72 -4.72 -23.20 -21.47
N PRO A 73 -3.69 -22.43 -21.08
CA PRO A 73 -3.90 -21.33 -20.15
C PRO A 73 -4.68 -20.19 -20.82
N VAL A 74 -5.38 -19.40 -20.02
CA VAL A 74 -6.00 -18.13 -20.42
C VAL A 74 -4.97 -17.01 -20.24
N PRO A 75 -4.58 -16.31 -21.32
CA PRO A 75 -3.64 -15.20 -21.22
C PRO A 75 -4.28 -13.98 -20.55
N GLU A 76 -3.58 -13.41 -19.58
CA GLU A 76 -3.94 -12.20 -18.85
C GLU A 76 -2.81 -11.18 -18.94
N ALA A 77 -3.11 -9.99 -19.43
CA ALA A 77 -2.14 -8.89 -19.46
C ALA A 77 -2.22 -8.07 -18.18
N TYR A 78 -1.15 -8.07 -17.38
CA TYR A 78 -0.99 -7.16 -16.26
C TYR A 78 -0.28 -5.88 -16.71
N VAL A 79 -1.03 -4.78 -16.71
CA VAL A 79 -0.54 -3.46 -17.09
C VAL A 79 -0.28 -2.61 -15.84
N TRP A 80 0.95 -2.13 -15.71
CA TRP A 80 1.45 -1.46 -14.49
C TRP A 80 2.21 -0.16 -14.76
N CYS A 81 2.32 0.28 -16.02
CA CYS A 81 3.09 1.46 -16.41
C CYS A 81 2.69 2.75 -15.68
N ASN A 82 1.40 2.91 -15.34
CA ASN A 82 0.93 4.09 -14.60
C ASN A 82 1.39 4.13 -13.13
N LEU A 83 1.96 3.03 -12.60
CA LEU A 83 2.69 3.04 -11.32
C LEU A 83 4.03 3.77 -11.41
N THR A 84 4.62 3.93 -12.61
CA THR A 84 5.94 4.56 -12.81
C THR A 84 5.93 5.84 -13.64
N SER A 85 4.85 6.17 -14.36
CA SER A 85 4.79 7.37 -15.25
C SER A 85 3.85 8.52 -14.82
N GLY A 86 3.26 8.49 -13.63
CA GLY A 86 2.16 9.38 -13.19
C GLY A 86 2.50 10.78 -12.63
N ASN A 87 1.44 11.41 -12.09
CA ASN A 87 1.23 12.82 -11.72
C ASN A 87 2.31 13.48 -10.80
N GLY A 88 2.47 14.81 -10.91
CA GLY A 88 3.41 15.64 -10.13
C GLY A 88 3.23 15.62 -8.61
N THR A 89 2.05 15.19 -8.13
CA THR A 89 1.82 14.86 -6.70
C THR A 89 2.76 13.78 -6.18
N ARG A 90 3.48 13.07 -7.06
CA ARG A 90 4.51 12.13 -6.65
C ARG A 90 5.69 12.76 -5.91
N ALA A 91 5.95 14.05 -6.08
CA ALA A 91 6.97 14.75 -5.29
C ALA A 91 6.68 14.65 -3.77
N LEU A 92 5.40 14.57 -3.38
CA LEU A 92 4.99 14.39 -1.98
C LEU A 92 5.45 13.03 -1.41
N TRP A 93 5.80 12.05 -2.25
CA TRP A 93 6.39 10.79 -1.76
C TRP A 93 7.74 10.99 -1.10
N LEU A 94 8.47 12.09 -1.37
CA LEU A 94 9.74 12.35 -0.69
C LEU A 94 9.56 12.49 0.83
N LEU A 95 8.43 13.05 1.29
CA LEU A 95 8.08 13.10 2.71
C LEU A 95 7.86 11.71 3.30
N LEU A 96 7.36 10.78 2.49
CA LEU A 96 7.08 9.39 2.88
C LEU A 96 8.24 8.43 2.56
N LEU A 97 9.33 8.93 1.96
CA LEU A 97 10.48 8.13 1.57
C LEU A 97 11.07 7.32 2.75
N PRO A 98 11.22 7.89 3.96
CA PRO A 98 11.71 7.11 5.10
C PRO A 98 10.81 5.91 5.43
N PHE A 99 9.49 6.08 5.34
CA PHE A 99 8.53 4.99 5.56
C PHE A 99 8.62 3.92 4.47
N MET A 100 8.82 4.34 3.22
CA MET A 100 9.01 3.43 2.10
C MET A 100 10.26 2.56 2.30
N VAL A 101 11.37 3.13 2.77
CA VAL A 101 12.60 2.39 3.08
C VAL A 101 12.37 1.36 4.18
N VAL A 102 11.67 1.71 5.27
CA VAL A 102 11.31 0.76 6.34
C VAL A 102 10.42 -0.37 5.80
N ASN A 103 9.46 -0.06 4.93
CA ASN A 103 8.62 -1.06 4.28
C ASN A 103 9.44 -2.00 3.39
N ILE A 104 10.37 -1.48 2.58
CA ILE A 104 11.25 -2.29 1.74
C ILE A 104 12.15 -3.19 2.59
N ALA A 105 12.72 -2.66 3.67
CA ALA A 105 13.55 -3.45 4.60
C ALA A 105 12.78 -4.66 5.17
N HIS A 106 11.47 -4.52 5.41
CA HIS A 106 10.65 -5.64 5.85
C HIS A 106 10.65 -6.82 4.87
N TRP A 107 10.59 -6.50 3.57
CA TRP A 107 10.59 -7.48 2.47
C TRP A 107 11.98 -8.02 2.16
N MET A 108 13.03 -7.23 2.36
CA MET A 108 14.43 -7.63 2.18
C MET A 108 14.96 -8.55 3.31
N ARG A 109 14.12 -8.93 4.27
CA ARG A 109 14.51 -9.78 5.40
C ARG A 109 15.08 -11.12 4.88
N PRO A 110 16.33 -11.50 5.28
CA PRO A 110 16.92 -12.78 4.88
C PRO A 110 16.12 -14.00 5.34
N ALA A 111 16.16 -15.08 4.58
CA ALA A 111 15.59 -16.36 4.96
C ALA A 111 16.37 -16.98 6.13
N ALA A 112 15.85 -16.86 7.36
CA ALA A 112 16.51 -17.36 8.56
C ALA A 112 15.82 -18.63 9.08
N HIS A 113 16.28 -19.80 8.59
CA HIS A 113 15.83 -21.10 9.06
C HIS A 113 16.21 -21.31 10.54
N GLY A 114 15.28 -21.78 11.37
CA GLY A 114 15.52 -22.09 12.79
C GLY A 114 15.69 -20.88 13.74
N ARG A 115 15.66 -19.62 13.26
CA ARG A 115 15.86 -18.41 14.07
C ARG A 115 14.58 -17.57 14.26
N ILE A 116 13.51 -18.21 14.71
CA ILE A 116 12.18 -17.58 14.86
C ILE A 116 12.23 -16.31 15.73
N ARG A 117 12.97 -16.34 16.85
CA ARG A 117 13.10 -15.18 17.76
C ARG A 117 13.73 -13.98 17.06
N THR A 118 14.81 -14.19 16.31
CA THR A 118 15.50 -13.14 15.56
C THR A 118 14.60 -12.54 14.47
N VAL A 119 13.85 -13.38 13.75
CA VAL A 119 12.88 -12.92 12.73
C VAL A 119 11.79 -12.06 13.36
N ARG A 120 11.26 -12.46 14.52
CA ARG A 120 10.26 -11.68 15.26
C ARG A 120 10.84 -10.36 15.76
N LEU A 121 12.05 -10.37 16.32
CA LEU A 121 12.73 -9.17 16.79
C LEU A 121 12.97 -8.17 15.64
N TYR A 122 13.49 -8.65 14.51
CA TYR A 122 13.67 -7.82 13.32
C TYR A 122 12.34 -7.19 12.86
N GLY A 123 11.28 -7.99 12.82
CA GLY A 123 9.94 -7.49 12.50
C GLY A 123 9.40 -6.49 13.53
N LEU A 124 9.70 -6.65 14.81
CA LEU A 124 9.33 -5.69 15.86
C LEU A 124 10.09 -4.38 15.69
N LEU A 125 11.41 -4.43 15.49
CA LEU A 125 12.26 -3.25 15.33
C LEU A 125 11.84 -2.42 14.12
N LEU A 126 11.51 -3.05 12.98
CA LEU A 126 11.00 -2.31 11.82
C LEU A 126 9.64 -1.65 12.09
N ARG A 127 8.75 -2.30 12.85
CA ARG A 127 7.46 -1.68 13.24
C ARG A 127 7.68 -0.49 14.17
N LEU A 128 8.60 -0.61 15.13
CA LEU A 128 8.98 0.49 16.02
C LEU A 128 9.62 1.63 15.24
N ALA A 129 10.53 1.35 14.31
CA ALA A 129 11.15 2.36 13.45
C ALA A 129 10.09 3.12 12.63
N GLY A 130 9.13 2.39 12.03
CA GLY A 130 8.00 3.01 11.35
C GLY A 130 7.15 3.89 12.28
N LEU A 131 6.87 3.43 13.50
CA LEU A 131 6.11 4.20 14.49
C LEU A 131 6.85 5.46 14.93
N THR A 132 8.16 5.36 15.18
CA THR A 132 9.02 6.50 15.50
C THR A 132 9.02 7.53 14.36
N LEU A 133 9.06 7.10 13.10
CA LEU A 133 8.94 8.02 11.97
C LEU A 133 7.60 8.77 11.97
N THR A 134 6.50 8.12 12.37
CA THR A 134 5.21 8.81 12.53
C THR A 134 5.26 9.88 13.62
N VAL A 135 5.82 9.55 14.78
CA VAL A 135 5.99 10.51 15.88
C VAL A 135 6.86 11.68 15.42
N LEU A 136 8.01 11.42 14.77
CA LEU A 136 8.90 12.47 14.27
C LEU A 136 8.21 13.37 13.24
N LEU A 137 7.46 12.80 12.31
CA LEU A 137 6.73 13.56 11.29
C LEU A 137 5.69 14.48 11.92
N VAL A 138 4.90 13.98 12.87
CA VAL A 138 3.87 14.78 13.54
C VAL A 138 4.50 15.80 14.49
N ALA A 139 5.55 15.42 15.23
CA ALA A 139 6.28 16.32 16.12
C ALA A 139 6.88 17.50 15.35
N ALA A 140 7.46 17.26 14.16
CA ALA A 140 7.93 18.33 13.29
C ALA A 140 6.80 19.27 12.84
N ALA A 141 5.61 18.73 12.55
CA ALA A 141 4.44 19.56 12.24
C ALA A 141 3.97 20.36 13.47
N CYS A 142 4.02 19.78 14.68
CA CYS A 142 3.75 20.48 15.93
C CYS A 142 4.77 21.60 16.18
N GLU A 143 6.06 21.35 16.02
CA GLU A 143 7.12 22.34 16.18
C GLU A 143 6.92 23.53 15.23
N VAL A 144 6.68 23.27 13.95
CA VAL A 144 6.46 24.35 12.97
C VAL A 144 5.18 25.13 13.27
N ALA A 145 4.05 24.44 13.49
CA ALA A 145 2.76 25.10 13.62
C ALA A 145 2.56 25.75 15.00
N LEU A 146 2.79 25.02 16.08
CA LEU A 146 2.53 25.46 17.44
C LEU A 146 3.63 26.39 17.95
N ASP A 147 4.89 25.99 17.82
CA ASP A 147 6.02 26.73 18.39
C ASP A 147 6.45 27.87 17.46
N LEU A 148 6.95 27.57 16.26
CA LEU A 148 7.50 28.61 15.39
C LEU A 148 6.45 29.62 14.91
N VAL A 149 5.30 29.14 14.44
CA VAL A 149 4.26 30.01 13.86
C VAL A 149 3.36 30.63 14.93
N ALA A 150 2.67 29.81 15.73
CA ALA A 150 1.64 30.31 16.63
C ALA A 150 2.19 30.91 17.94
N TRP A 151 3.28 30.36 18.48
CA TRP A 151 3.88 30.86 19.71
C TRP A 151 4.86 32.01 19.45
N GLN A 152 5.92 31.73 18.67
CA GLN A 152 7.02 32.66 18.46
C GLN A 152 6.67 33.77 17.45
N CYS A 153 6.30 33.43 16.21
CA CYS A 153 6.09 34.43 15.18
C CYS A 153 4.84 35.30 15.44
N ALA A 154 3.68 34.70 15.72
CA ALA A 154 2.48 35.46 16.03
C ALA A 154 2.61 36.27 17.34
N GLY A 155 3.41 35.80 18.30
CA GLY A 155 3.73 36.52 19.53
C GLY A 155 4.69 37.70 19.35
N THR A 156 5.46 37.73 18.25
CA THR A 156 6.49 38.73 18.01
C THR A 156 6.03 39.75 16.96
N ARG A 157 5.92 41.03 17.36
CA ARG A 157 5.43 42.12 16.50
C ARG A 157 6.14 42.17 15.14
N ALA A 158 7.47 42.20 15.12
CA ALA A 158 8.24 42.28 13.88
C ALA A 158 8.00 41.09 12.91
N CYS A 159 7.79 39.88 13.45
CA CYS A 159 7.51 38.70 12.62
C CYS A 159 6.10 38.75 12.04
N ALA A 160 5.12 39.11 12.87
CA ALA A 160 3.73 39.24 12.46
C ALA A 160 3.51 40.40 11.45
N GLU A 161 4.27 41.51 11.56
CA GLU A 161 4.22 42.62 10.59
C GLU A 161 4.75 42.17 9.22
N ARG A 162 5.81 41.35 9.20
CA ARG A 162 6.36 40.76 7.97
C ARG A 162 5.43 39.73 7.35
N HIS A 163 4.65 39.03 8.17
CA HIS A 163 3.70 38.00 7.76
C HIS A 163 2.27 38.43 8.10
N SER A 164 1.74 39.41 7.35
CA SER A 164 0.43 40.05 7.61
C SER A 164 -0.75 39.08 7.72
N TRP A 165 -0.68 37.89 7.10
CA TRP A 165 -1.66 36.82 7.24
C TRP A 165 -1.76 36.25 8.67
N LEU A 166 -0.74 36.44 9.51
CA LEU A 166 -0.74 36.13 10.95
C LEU A 166 -1.27 37.28 11.82
N GLY A 167 -1.62 38.43 11.24
CA GLY A 167 -2.02 39.62 12.00
C GLY A 167 -3.18 39.39 12.96
N PHE A 168 -4.15 38.57 12.56
CA PHE A 168 -5.31 38.22 13.41
C PHE A 168 -4.96 37.33 14.62
N LEU A 169 -3.81 36.65 14.58
CA LEU A 169 -3.27 35.84 15.69
C LEU A 169 -2.31 36.65 16.58
N SER A 170 -1.88 37.82 16.12
CA SER A 170 -0.91 38.64 16.84
C SER A 170 -1.61 39.58 17.80
N PRO A 171 -1.28 39.57 19.11
CA PRO A 171 -1.86 40.50 20.06
C PRO A 171 -1.49 41.95 19.74
N ALA A 172 -0.30 42.17 19.17
CA ALA A 172 0.19 43.50 18.81
C ALA A 172 -0.51 44.10 17.58
N LEU A 173 -0.95 43.28 16.62
CA LEU A 173 -1.57 43.74 15.37
C LEU A 173 -3.09 43.68 15.38
N SER A 174 -3.68 42.83 16.22
CA SER A 174 -5.13 42.68 16.34
C SER A 174 -5.74 43.44 17.52
N GLU A 175 -4.94 44.26 18.21
CA GLU A 175 -5.37 45.02 19.41
C GLU A 175 -6.05 44.14 20.47
N GLY A 176 -5.52 42.92 20.68
CA GLY A 176 -6.13 41.95 21.60
C GLY A 176 -7.36 41.21 21.05
N GLY A 177 -7.46 41.09 19.72
CA GLY A 177 -8.55 40.37 19.04
C GLY A 177 -8.76 38.92 19.52
N TRP A 178 -9.94 38.36 19.25
CA TRP A 178 -10.40 37.08 19.80
C TRP A 178 -9.40 35.92 19.68
N TRP A 179 -8.69 35.83 18.55
CA TRP A 179 -7.74 34.75 18.26
C TRP A 179 -6.33 34.99 18.79
N SER A 180 -6.03 36.18 19.32
CA SER A 180 -4.69 36.57 19.74
C SER A 180 -4.25 36.01 21.09
N THR A 181 -5.23 35.57 21.90
CA THR A 181 -4.95 34.91 23.18
C THR A 181 -4.13 33.62 22.97
N PRO A 182 -3.11 33.33 23.81
CA PRO A 182 -2.19 32.21 23.60
C PRO A 182 -2.88 30.86 23.42
N GLY A 183 -3.91 30.56 24.22
CA GLY A 183 -4.63 29.29 24.12
C GLY A 183 -5.35 29.13 22.77
N ARG A 184 -6.01 30.18 22.25
CA ARG A 184 -6.83 30.08 21.04
C ARG A 184 -6.00 29.98 19.77
N ARG A 185 -4.90 30.73 19.66
CA ARG A 185 -3.99 30.60 18.52
C ARG A 185 -3.31 29.23 18.47
N LEU A 186 -2.97 28.66 19.63
CA LEU A 186 -2.43 27.29 19.71
C LEU A 186 -3.47 26.24 19.32
N VAL A 187 -4.73 26.40 19.74
CA VAL A 187 -5.83 25.52 19.30
C VAL A 187 -6.01 25.58 17.78
N LEU A 188 -5.98 26.77 17.19
CA LEU A 188 -6.07 26.92 15.74
C LEU A 188 -4.88 26.24 15.04
N ALA A 189 -3.67 26.43 15.55
CA ALA A 189 -2.46 25.83 14.98
C ALA A 189 -2.41 24.31 15.15
N ALA A 190 -3.03 23.75 16.21
CA ALA A 190 -3.16 22.31 16.40
C ALA A 190 -4.01 21.63 15.31
N ALA A 191 -4.79 22.41 14.54
CA ALA A 191 -5.48 21.89 13.36
C ALA A 191 -4.50 21.34 12.32
N VAL A 192 -3.26 21.83 12.24
CA VAL A 192 -2.24 21.37 11.28
C VAL A 192 -1.80 19.92 11.54
N PRO A 193 -1.23 19.56 12.71
CA PRO A 193 -0.87 18.17 13.01
C PRO A 193 -2.09 17.23 13.04
N ALA A 194 -3.26 17.72 13.47
CA ALA A 194 -4.50 16.95 13.43
C ALA A 194 -4.94 16.64 11.99
N ALA A 195 -4.89 17.64 11.09
CA ALA A 195 -5.21 17.45 9.67
C ALA A 195 -4.22 16.52 8.98
N LEU A 196 -2.92 16.64 9.29
CA LEU A 196 -1.89 15.73 8.78
C LEU A 196 -2.18 14.28 9.19
N THR A 197 -2.44 14.03 10.48
CA THR A 197 -2.76 12.69 10.99
C THR A 197 -4.05 12.15 10.38
N GLY A 198 -5.09 13.00 10.27
CA GLY A 198 -6.36 12.67 9.63
C GLY A 198 -6.20 12.33 8.15
N LEU A 199 -5.38 13.07 7.42
CA LEU A 199 -5.07 12.81 6.01
C LEU A 199 -4.37 11.47 5.84
N LEU A 200 -3.34 11.18 6.65
CA LEU A 200 -2.62 9.90 6.60
C LEU A 200 -3.53 8.72 6.94
N TRP A 201 -4.40 8.87 7.94
CA TRP A 201 -5.41 7.88 8.29
C TRP A 201 -6.39 7.64 7.13
N TYR A 202 -6.89 8.71 6.52
CA TYR A 202 -7.82 8.63 5.39
C TYR A 202 -7.18 7.94 4.19
N LEU A 203 -5.95 8.32 3.82
CA LEU A 203 -5.20 7.70 2.74
C LEU A 203 -4.96 6.20 3.03
N SER A 204 -4.59 5.85 4.26
CA SER A 204 -4.41 4.46 4.69
C SER A 204 -5.69 3.64 4.61
N LEU A 205 -6.84 4.23 4.94
CA LEU A 205 -8.14 3.57 4.79
C LEU A 205 -8.53 3.38 3.32
N ARG A 206 -8.32 4.41 2.50
CA ARG A 206 -8.69 4.38 1.08
C ARG A 206 -7.89 3.30 0.34
N THR A 207 -6.57 3.24 0.54
CA THR A 207 -5.71 2.23 -0.09
C THR A 207 -6.04 0.82 0.41
N TRP A 208 -6.24 0.67 1.72
CA TRP A 208 -6.61 -0.63 2.31
C TRP A 208 -7.95 -1.16 1.77
N ARG A 209 -8.98 -0.31 1.65
CA ARG A 209 -10.28 -0.72 1.09
C ARG A 209 -10.15 -1.14 -0.38
N ALA A 210 -9.32 -0.47 -1.16
CA ALA A 210 -9.11 -0.78 -2.56
C ALA A 210 -8.42 -2.14 -2.74
N TYR A 211 -7.30 -2.38 -2.05
CA TYR A 211 -6.45 -3.54 -2.30
C TYR A 211 -6.76 -4.78 -1.43
N GLU A 212 -7.31 -4.61 -0.23
CA GLU A 212 -7.55 -5.72 0.72
C GLU A 212 -9.01 -6.23 0.69
N SER A 213 -9.80 -5.80 -0.29
CA SER A 213 -11.18 -6.26 -0.49
C SER A 213 -11.26 -7.68 -1.07
N GLN A 214 -10.19 -8.14 -1.71
CA GLN A 214 -10.11 -9.46 -2.31
C GLN A 214 -9.87 -10.53 -1.24
N GLN A 215 -10.80 -11.46 -1.11
CA GLN A 215 -10.66 -12.58 -0.19
C GLN A 215 -9.71 -13.62 -0.81
N PRO A 216 -8.78 -14.21 -0.03
CA PRO A 216 -7.96 -15.30 -0.53
C PRO A 216 -8.85 -16.49 -0.88
N MET A 217 -8.46 -17.24 -1.92
CA MET A 217 -9.12 -18.50 -2.25
C MET A 217 -9.15 -19.40 -1.02
N ASP A 218 -10.25 -20.13 -0.85
CA ASP A 218 -10.40 -21.07 0.26
C ASP A 218 -9.22 -22.03 0.29
N ARG A 219 -8.68 -22.23 1.49
CA ARG A 219 -7.58 -23.19 1.70
C ARG A 219 -8.12 -24.58 1.38
N GLU A 220 -7.74 -25.14 0.25
CA GLU A 220 -7.90 -26.58 0.03
C GLU A 220 -7.15 -27.31 1.16
N ALA A 221 -7.85 -28.21 1.84
CA ALA A 221 -7.35 -28.89 3.04
C ALA A 221 -6.16 -29.82 2.76
N ASP A 222 -5.80 -30.04 1.49
CA ASP A 222 -4.82 -31.02 1.07
C ASP A 222 -3.58 -30.37 0.46
N ALA A 223 -2.59 -30.12 1.32
CA ALA A 223 -1.18 -30.35 1.01
C ALA A 223 -0.44 -30.31 2.34
N GLU A 224 0.18 -31.44 2.71
CA GLU A 224 1.29 -31.46 3.68
C GLU A 224 2.16 -30.21 3.47
N GLU A 225 2.49 -29.52 4.57
CA GLU A 225 3.32 -28.32 4.53
C GLU A 225 4.70 -28.64 3.97
N ASP A 226 4.86 -28.63 2.64
CA ASP A 226 6.16 -28.78 2.01
C ASP A 226 7.04 -27.61 2.46
N PRO A 227 8.08 -27.86 3.26
CA PRO A 227 8.97 -26.80 3.74
C PRO A 227 9.70 -26.08 2.59
N ARG A 228 9.71 -26.67 1.39
CA ARG A 228 10.36 -26.14 0.19
C ARG A 228 9.47 -25.15 -0.58
N ARG A 229 8.16 -25.09 -0.32
CA ARG A 229 7.28 -24.09 -0.96
C ARG A 229 7.61 -22.69 -0.44
N ALA A 230 7.96 -21.80 -1.36
CA ALA A 230 8.24 -20.40 -1.05
C ALA A 230 7.09 -19.77 -0.25
N ALA A 231 7.39 -18.96 0.77
CA ALA A 231 6.36 -18.36 1.62
C ALA A 231 5.34 -17.53 0.82
N LEU A 232 5.78 -16.90 -0.28
CA LEU A 232 4.98 -16.05 -1.17
C LEU A 232 3.87 -16.82 -1.91
N SER A 233 4.01 -18.14 -2.09
CA SER A 233 3.03 -18.98 -2.79
C SER A 233 1.99 -19.60 -1.85
N ARG A 234 2.05 -19.30 -0.54
CA ARG A 234 1.08 -19.82 0.43
C ARG A 234 -0.27 -19.10 0.29
N PRO A 235 -1.40 -19.82 0.22
CA PRO A 235 -2.72 -19.20 0.23
C PRO A 235 -2.89 -18.25 1.43
N GLY A 236 -3.36 -17.03 1.18
CA GLY A 236 -3.53 -16.01 2.21
C GLY A 236 -2.25 -15.30 2.66
N PHE A 237 -1.07 -15.61 2.11
CA PHE A 237 0.17 -14.87 2.42
C PHE A 237 0.01 -13.36 2.21
N TRP A 238 -0.64 -12.98 1.11
CA TRP A 238 -0.90 -11.59 0.74
C TRP A 238 -2.09 -10.97 1.46
N TYR A 239 -2.82 -11.74 2.27
CA TYR A 239 -3.99 -11.27 3.00
C TYR A 239 -3.61 -10.77 4.41
N GLY A 240 -3.26 -9.49 4.49
CA GLY A 240 -2.80 -8.80 5.69
C GLY A 240 -3.90 -8.08 6.49
N ARG A 241 -5.19 -8.24 6.15
CA ARG A 241 -6.32 -7.43 6.66
C ARG A 241 -6.27 -7.04 8.13
N ARG A 242 -6.07 -8.01 9.03
CA ARG A 242 -6.03 -7.78 10.50
C ARG A 242 -4.76 -7.07 10.94
N LEU A 243 -3.61 -7.42 10.37
CA LEU A 243 -2.32 -6.84 10.74
C LEU A 243 -2.27 -5.36 10.31
N VAL A 244 -2.66 -5.07 9.08
CA VAL A 244 -2.69 -3.70 8.54
C VAL A 244 -3.65 -2.82 9.34
N ALA A 245 -4.82 -3.35 9.73
CA ALA A 245 -5.76 -2.62 10.57
C ALA A 245 -5.19 -2.25 11.95
N ARG A 246 -4.47 -3.18 12.61
CA ARG A 246 -3.82 -2.91 13.90
C ARG A 246 -2.69 -1.90 13.78
N LEU A 247 -1.85 -2.03 12.74
CA LEU A 247 -0.78 -1.07 12.49
C LEU A 247 -1.35 0.34 12.26
N ARG A 248 -2.36 0.48 11.39
CA ARG A 248 -3.02 1.76 11.16
C ARG A 248 -3.52 2.38 12.47
N ALA A 249 -4.22 1.61 13.31
CA ALA A 249 -4.70 2.10 14.60
C ALA A 249 -3.55 2.56 15.51
N ALA A 250 -2.44 1.83 15.58
CA ALA A 250 -1.28 2.21 16.36
C ALA A 250 -0.64 3.53 15.85
N HIS A 251 -0.47 3.68 14.54
CA HIS A 251 0.09 4.90 13.94
C HIS A 251 -0.84 6.10 14.13
N THR A 252 -2.15 5.93 13.95
CA THR A 252 -3.13 7.00 14.19
C THR A 252 -3.15 7.42 15.66
N ALA A 253 -3.14 6.46 16.59
CA ALA A 253 -3.08 6.76 18.01
C ALA A 253 -1.79 7.51 18.39
N ALA A 254 -0.63 7.05 17.92
CA ALA A 254 0.64 7.73 18.18
C ALA A 254 0.67 9.14 17.59
N GLY A 255 0.15 9.33 16.37
CA GLY A 255 0.06 10.65 15.76
C GLY A 255 -0.86 11.61 16.50
N LEU A 256 -1.98 11.14 17.07
CA LEU A 256 -2.88 11.98 17.87
C LEU A 256 -2.35 12.29 19.28
N LEU A 257 -1.45 11.47 19.81
CA LEU A 257 -0.81 11.66 21.12
C LEU A 257 0.46 12.52 21.06
N THR A 258 0.92 12.86 19.85
CA THR A 258 2.08 13.74 19.61
C THR A 258 1.64 15.19 19.61
#